data_AF-A0A9X9BYK0-F1
#
_entry.id   AF-A0A9X9BYK0-F1
#
_cell.length_a   1.000
_cell.length_b   1.000
_cell.length_c   1.000
_cell.angle_alpha   90.00
_cell.angle_beta   90.00
_cell.angle_gamma   90.00
#
_symmetry.space_group_name_H-M   'P 1'
#
loop_
_entity.id
_entity.type
_entity.pdbx_description
1 polymer ?
#
loop_
_entity_poly.entity_id
_entity_poly.type
_entity_poly.pdbx_seq_one_letter_code
_entity_poly.pdbx_strand_id
1 'polypeptide(L)'
;MSRRLEILKGSLAKKEALFNEKLQLHFDTVAQANGQPLNDKRNGRATLDKWDKQSDSLRRLDDGIKKTKEAIECEELKIALIEAVSLPDYIQSAINDGLITQWRKFPRFFFVTGVSGGRIVLDENTGLIAHRYLSKVPKEEYPIFREVFNKLNQLSKLQVKINTDC
;
A
#
# COMPACT_ATOMS: atom_id res chain seq x y z
N MET A 1 4.43 0.90 -8.41
CA MET A 1 4.29 1.51 -7.06
C MET A 1 2.82 1.84 -6.81
N SER A 2 2.30 1.62 -5.60
CA SER A 2 0.91 1.95 -5.28
C SER A 2 0.79 3.41 -4.82
N ARG A 3 -0.30 4.11 -5.20
CA ARG A 3 -0.58 5.49 -4.74
C ARG A 3 -0.51 5.63 -3.21
N ARG A 4 -0.96 4.60 -2.49
CA ARG A 4 -0.91 4.57 -1.02
C ARG A 4 0.53 4.53 -0.51
N LEU A 5 1.37 3.69 -1.11
CA LEU A 5 2.78 3.57 -0.76
C LEU A 5 3.54 4.89 -1.00
N GLU A 6 3.24 5.58 -2.09
CA GLU A 6 3.81 6.91 -2.39
C GLU A 6 3.45 7.94 -1.32
N ILE A 7 2.17 8.01 -0.92
CA ILE A 7 1.71 8.90 0.15
C ILE A 7 2.42 8.59 1.48
N LEU A 8 2.57 7.30 1.82
CA LEU A 8 3.24 6.89 3.05
C LEU A 8 4.72 7.28 3.04
N LYS A 9 5.44 7.04 1.94
CA LYS A 9 6.85 7.45 1.79
C LYS A 9 7.01 8.97 1.86
N GLY A 10 6.11 9.73 1.23
CA GLY A 10 6.08 11.19 1.35
C GLY A 10 5.78 11.67 2.77
N SER A 11 4.88 11.00 3.50
CA SER A 11 4.61 11.31 4.91
C SER A 11 5.79 11.01 5.82
N LEU A 12 6.49 9.89 5.58
CA LEU A 12 7.68 9.51 6.31
C LEU A 12 8.77 10.57 6.17
N ALA A 13 9.09 10.98 4.93
CA ALA A 13 10.10 11.99 4.66
C ALA A 13 9.81 13.32 5.39
N LYS A 14 8.55 13.77 5.40
CA LYS A 14 8.14 14.98 6.13
C LYS A 14 8.34 14.84 7.65
N LYS A 15 8.01 13.68 8.23
CA LYS A 15 8.17 13.44 9.67
C LYS A 15 9.63 13.35 10.06
N GLU A 16 10.46 12.69 9.26
CA GLU A 16 11.91 12.60 9.49
C GLU A 16 12.57 13.98 9.40
N ALA A 17 12.20 14.80 8.41
CA ALA A 17 12.67 16.17 8.31
C ALA A 17 12.30 17.01 9.56
N LEU A 18 11.05 16.93 10.01
CA LEU A 18 10.59 17.64 11.21
C LEU A 18 11.26 17.12 12.49
N PHE A 19 11.52 15.81 12.59
CA PHE A 19 12.24 15.24 13.71
C PHE A 19 13.67 15.77 13.77
N ASN A 20 14.38 15.78 12.64
CA ASN A 20 15.74 16.30 12.54
C ASN A 20 15.82 17.79 12.90
N GLU A 21 14.87 18.60 12.42
CA GLU A 21 14.76 20.01 12.78
C GLU A 21 14.60 20.19 14.29
N LYS A 22 13.66 19.46 14.92
CA LYS A 22 13.45 19.54 16.37
C LYS A 22 14.62 19.00 17.18
N LEU A 23 15.32 18.00 16.66
CA LEU A 23 16.50 17.45 17.30
C LEU A 23 17.63 18.48 17.31
N GLN A 24 17.84 19.17 16.19
CA GLN A 24 18.80 20.26 16.11
C GLN A 24 18.44 21.39 17.09
N LEU A 25 17.18 21.82 17.11
CA LEU A 25 16.71 22.85 18.05
C LEU A 25 16.91 22.45 19.52
N HIS A 26 16.76 21.16 19.85
CA HIS A 26 17.05 20.66 21.20
C HIS A 26 18.55 20.79 21.53
N PHE A 27 19.43 20.35 20.62
CA PHE A 27 20.87 20.49 20.80
C PHE A 27 21.32 21.95 20.92
N ASP A 28 20.78 22.84 20.08
CA ASP A 28 21.07 24.27 20.14
C ASP A 28 20.64 24.87 21.49
N THR A 29 19.49 24.43 22.00
CA THR A 29 18.99 24.85 23.33
C THR A 29 19.90 24.35 24.46
N VAL A 30 20.43 23.13 24.35
CA VAL A 30 21.37 22.55 25.33
C VAL A 30 22.72 23.27 25.29
N ALA A 31 23.23 23.56 24.09
CA ALA A 31 24.47 24.28 23.88
C ALA A 31 24.39 25.73 24.41
N GLN A 32 23.27 26.42 24.23
CA GLN A 32 23.05 27.78 24.75
C GLN A 32 23.15 27.85 26.28
N ALA A 33 22.77 26.77 26.98
CA ALA A 33 22.90 26.70 28.44
C ALA A 33 24.33 26.39 28.92
N ASN A 34 25.33 26.40 28.01
CA ASN A 34 26.73 25.98 28.24
C ASN A 34 26.84 24.61 28.94
N GLY A 35 25.84 23.73 28.76
CA GLY A 35 25.76 22.45 29.47
C GLY A 35 25.64 22.54 31.00
N GLN A 36 25.39 23.73 31.58
CA GLN A 36 25.27 23.93 33.04
C GLN A 36 23.97 24.67 33.45
N PRO A 37 22.78 24.15 33.11
CA PRO A 37 21.51 24.70 33.59
C PRO A 37 21.34 24.59 35.10
N LEU A 38 22.12 23.69 35.75
CA LEU A 38 22.05 23.39 37.17
C LEU A 38 22.80 24.40 38.06
N ASN A 39 23.60 25.30 37.46
CA ASN A 39 24.34 26.33 38.20
C ASN A 39 23.51 27.62 38.40
N ASP A 40 22.49 27.86 37.55
CA ASP A 40 21.52 28.94 37.75
C ASP A 40 20.45 28.51 38.76
N LYS A 41 20.65 28.88 40.03
CA LYS A 41 19.74 28.55 41.15
C LYS A 41 18.32 29.13 40.99
N ARG A 42 18.06 30.09 40.09
CA ARG A 42 16.72 30.69 39.91
C ARG A 42 16.00 30.16 38.66
N ASN A 43 16.70 29.86 37.57
CA ASN A 43 16.05 29.45 36.30
C ASN A 43 16.32 27.99 35.86
N GLY A 44 17.05 27.19 36.65
CA GLY A 44 17.36 25.80 36.29
C GLY A 44 16.13 24.93 36.03
N ARG A 45 15.07 25.06 36.85
CA ARG A 45 13.79 24.32 36.68
C ARG A 45 13.14 24.62 35.33
N ALA A 46 13.04 25.90 34.96
CA ALA A 46 12.41 26.31 33.70
C ALA A 46 13.17 25.78 32.47
N THR A 47 14.50 25.66 32.57
CA THR A 47 15.33 25.10 31.51
C THR A 47 15.11 23.58 31.37
N LEU A 48 15.06 22.86 32.48
CA LEU A 48 14.75 21.41 32.49
C LEU A 48 13.34 21.15 31.93
N ASP A 49 12.33 21.90 32.37
CA ASP A 49 10.96 21.76 31.86
C ASP A 49 10.88 22.02 30.34
N LYS A 50 11.72 22.92 29.81
CA LYS A 50 11.83 23.16 28.36
C LYS A 50 12.45 21.95 27.64
N TRP A 51 13.53 21.39 28.19
CA TRP A 51 14.19 20.21 27.63
C TRP A 51 13.30 18.96 27.67
N ASP A 52 12.54 18.78 28.74
CA ASP A 52 11.56 17.69 28.86
C ASP A 52 10.47 17.82 27.80
N LYS A 53 9.90 19.03 27.61
CA LYS A 53 8.91 19.27 26.54
C LYS A 53 9.46 19.01 25.15
N GLN A 54 10.71 19.40 24.88
CA GLN A 54 11.39 19.10 23.61
C GLN A 54 11.58 17.60 23.42
N SER A 55 12.03 16.90 24.45
CA SER A 55 12.23 15.44 24.47
C SER A 55 10.92 14.69 24.25
N ASP A 56 9.84 15.09 24.93
CA ASP A 56 8.50 14.51 24.74
C ASP A 56 7.98 14.74 23.32
N SER A 57 8.23 15.92 22.75
CA SER A 57 7.88 16.17 21.34
C SER A 57 8.66 15.29 20.39
N LEU A 58 9.95 15.02 20.66
CA LEU A 58 10.78 14.12 19.85
C LEU A 58 10.29 12.68 19.95
N ARG A 59 10.00 12.19 21.16
CA ARG A 59 9.43 10.84 21.37
C ARG A 59 8.14 10.63 20.59
N ARG A 60 7.21 11.59 20.65
CA ARG A 60 5.95 11.51 19.89
C ARG A 60 6.17 11.48 18.38
N LEU A 61 7.15 12.23 17.87
CA LEU A 61 7.51 12.20 16.45
C LEU A 61 8.14 10.87 16.05
N ASP A 62 9.05 10.34 16.87
CA ASP A 62 9.67 9.02 16.66
C ASP A 62 8.63 7.90 16.62
N ASP A 63 7.67 7.88 17.55
CA ASP A 63 6.54 6.94 17.51
C ASP A 63 5.71 7.10 16.22
N GLY A 64 5.51 8.34 15.79
CA GLY A 64 4.83 8.65 14.53
C GLY A 64 5.60 8.18 13.29
N ILE A 65 6.93 8.21 13.32
CA ILE A 65 7.83 7.71 12.28
C ILE A 65 7.76 6.18 12.24
N LYS A 66 7.93 5.51 13.39
CA LYS A 66 7.85 4.04 13.53
C LYS A 66 6.56 3.47 12.94
N LYS A 67 5.41 4.01 13.35
CA LYS A 67 4.09 3.61 12.80
C LYS A 67 4.00 3.81 11.29
N THR A 68 4.66 4.82 10.74
CA THR A 68 4.66 5.07 9.29
C THR A 68 5.56 4.06 8.57
N LYS A 69 6.72 3.70 9.14
CA LYS A 69 7.60 2.67 8.60
C LYS A 69 6.91 1.30 8.59
N GLU A 70 6.27 0.91 9.69
CA GLU A 70 5.46 -0.31 9.77
C GLU A 70 4.33 -0.34 8.72
N ALA A 71 3.65 0.80 8.53
CA ALA A 71 2.59 0.91 7.52
C ALA A 71 3.13 0.78 6.08
N ILE A 72 4.35 1.28 5.81
CA ILE A 72 5.04 1.12 4.53
C ILE A 72 5.37 -0.34 4.30
N GLU A 73 6.00 -1.01 5.27
CA GLU A 73 6.36 -2.42 5.20
C GLU A 73 5.12 -3.29 4.92
N CYS A 74 4.03 -3.04 5.65
CA CYS A 74 2.76 -3.76 5.42
C CYS A 74 2.19 -3.54 4.01
N GLU A 75 2.38 -2.37 3.41
CA GLU A 75 1.92 -2.08 2.06
C GLU A 75 2.83 -2.71 1.01
N GLU A 76 4.14 -2.71 1.22
CA GLU A 76 5.13 -3.36 0.37
C GLU A 76 4.94 -4.89 0.37
N LEU A 77 4.70 -5.50 1.53
CA LEU A 77 4.37 -6.92 1.64
C LEU A 77 3.11 -7.28 0.85
N LYS A 78 2.06 -6.43 0.91
CA LYS A 78 0.84 -6.67 0.11
C LYS A 78 1.12 -6.62 -1.39
N ILE A 79 1.99 -5.72 -1.84
CA ILE A 79 2.38 -5.62 -3.25
C ILE A 79 3.20 -6.87 -3.64
N ALA A 80 4.20 -7.24 -2.84
CA ALA A 80 5.02 -8.41 -3.08
C ALA A 80 4.20 -9.71 -3.15
N LEU A 81 3.21 -9.88 -2.27
CA LEU A 81 2.29 -11.03 -2.32
C LEU A 81 1.47 -11.10 -3.60
N ILE A 82 1.13 -9.96 -4.19
CA ILE A 82 0.40 -9.88 -5.45
C ILE A 82 1.33 -10.23 -6.61
N GLU A 83 2.54 -9.65 -6.63
CA GLU A 83 3.55 -9.85 -7.68
C GLU A 83 4.11 -11.28 -7.69
N ALA A 84 4.16 -11.95 -6.53
CA ALA A 84 4.59 -13.33 -6.41
C ALA A 84 3.63 -14.35 -7.07
N VAL A 85 2.39 -13.96 -7.37
CA VAL A 85 1.43 -14.85 -8.03
C VAL A 85 1.69 -14.87 -9.53
N SER A 86 2.10 -16.03 -10.05
CA SER A 86 2.19 -16.25 -11.49
C SER A 86 0.80 -16.12 -12.13
N LEU A 87 0.66 -15.10 -12.99
CA LEU A 87 -0.53 -14.85 -13.80
C LEU A 87 -0.22 -15.12 -15.28
N PRO A 88 -1.15 -15.74 -16.01
CA PRO A 88 -1.03 -15.85 -17.47
C PRO A 88 -0.98 -14.48 -18.16
N ASP A 89 -0.28 -14.41 -19.30
CA ASP A 89 -0.05 -13.17 -20.05
C ASP A 89 -1.32 -12.43 -20.46
N TYR A 90 -2.39 -13.16 -20.78
CA TYR A 90 -3.67 -12.53 -21.15
C TYR A 90 -4.34 -11.81 -19.97
N ILE A 91 -4.15 -12.30 -18.74
CA ILE A 91 -4.64 -11.62 -17.54
C ILE A 91 -3.80 -10.38 -17.26
N GLN A 92 -2.47 -10.48 -17.37
CA GLN A 92 -1.59 -9.34 -17.20
C GLN A 92 -1.90 -8.23 -18.22
N SER A 93 -2.10 -8.61 -19.48
CA SER A 93 -2.51 -7.68 -20.55
C SER A 93 -3.84 -7.02 -20.22
N ALA A 94 -4.84 -7.77 -19.75
CA ALA A 94 -6.14 -7.21 -19.38
C ALA A 94 -6.10 -6.27 -18.16
N ILE A 95 -5.15 -6.49 -17.23
CA ILE A 95 -4.89 -5.57 -16.12
C ILE A 95 -4.24 -4.27 -16.64
N ASN A 96 -3.26 -4.39 -17.53
CA ASN A 96 -2.56 -3.25 -18.12
C ASN A 96 -3.48 -2.39 -19.00
N ASP A 97 -4.36 -3.03 -19.76
CA ASP A 97 -5.40 -2.39 -20.56
C ASP A 97 -6.48 -1.71 -19.70
N GLY A 98 -6.48 -1.99 -18.38
CA GLY A 98 -7.46 -1.45 -17.45
C GLY A 98 -8.85 -2.06 -17.58
N LEU A 99 -9.00 -3.23 -18.22
CA LEU A 99 -10.29 -3.94 -18.34
C LEU A 99 -10.71 -4.61 -17.03
N ILE A 100 -9.72 -5.08 -16.27
CA ILE A 100 -9.91 -5.74 -14.99
C ILE A 100 -8.95 -5.19 -13.94
N THR A 101 -9.36 -5.26 -12.69
CA THR A 101 -8.53 -4.91 -11.53
C THR A 101 -8.35 -6.13 -10.64
N GLN A 102 -7.13 -6.31 -10.13
CA GLN A 102 -6.79 -7.45 -9.30
C GLN A 102 -7.13 -7.21 -7.82
N TRP A 103 -7.66 -8.24 -7.17
CA TRP A 103 -7.96 -8.15 -5.74
C TRP A 103 -6.71 -8.38 -4.89
N ARG A 104 -6.28 -7.36 -4.16
CA ARG A 104 -5.09 -7.43 -3.30
C ARG A 104 -5.08 -8.55 -2.24
N LYS A 105 -6.24 -8.90 -1.69
CA LYS A 105 -6.33 -9.95 -0.65
C LYS A 105 -6.30 -11.36 -1.24
N PHE A 106 -6.79 -11.51 -2.48
CA PHE A 106 -6.88 -12.78 -3.17
C PHE A 106 -6.47 -12.56 -4.64
N PRO A 107 -5.16 -12.59 -4.96
CA PRO A 107 -4.64 -12.13 -6.25
C PRO A 107 -5.16 -12.88 -7.49
N ARG A 108 -5.77 -14.07 -7.32
CA ARG A 108 -6.42 -14.84 -8.39
C ARG A 108 -7.87 -14.40 -8.68
N PHE A 109 -8.39 -13.41 -7.94
CA PHE A 109 -9.70 -12.83 -8.14
C PHE A 109 -9.58 -11.44 -8.77
N PHE A 110 -10.44 -11.18 -9.74
CA PHE A 110 -10.44 -9.95 -10.53
C PHE A 110 -11.83 -9.33 -10.58
N PHE A 111 -11.87 -8.01 -10.63
CA PHE A 111 -13.08 -7.22 -10.81
C PHE A 111 -13.06 -6.57 -12.19
N VAL A 112 -14.19 -6.57 -12.88
CA VAL A 112 -14.32 -5.88 -14.18
C VAL A 112 -14.52 -4.39 -13.91
N THR A 113 -13.76 -3.54 -14.60
CA THR A 113 -13.93 -2.09 -14.48
C THR A 113 -15.27 -1.65 -15.03
N GLY A 114 -15.99 -0.81 -14.30
CA GLY A 114 -17.34 -0.37 -14.68
C GLY A 114 -18.46 -1.33 -14.27
N VAL A 115 -18.14 -2.40 -13.52
CA VAL A 115 -19.13 -3.32 -12.96
C VAL A 115 -19.01 -3.33 -11.44
N SER A 116 -20.13 -3.10 -10.76
CA SER A 116 -20.25 -3.03 -9.30
C SER A 116 -20.26 -4.43 -8.66
N GLY A 117 -20.74 -5.43 -9.40
CA GLY A 117 -20.86 -6.82 -8.96
C GLY A 117 -20.04 -7.80 -9.79
N GLY A 118 -20.09 -9.07 -9.40
CA GLY A 118 -19.41 -10.13 -10.14
C GLY A 118 -17.88 -10.12 -9.95
N ARG A 119 -17.28 -11.30 -10.09
CA ARG A 119 -15.84 -11.50 -10.01
C ARG A 119 -15.43 -12.53 -11.04
N ILE A 120 -14.26 -12.33 -11.63
CA ILE A 120 -13.58 -13.34 -12.43
C ILE A 120 -12.56 -14.04 -11.53
N VAL A 121 -12.49 -15.35 -11.61
CA VAL A 121 -11.60 -16.20 -10.79
C VAL A 121 -10.74 -17.00 -11.75
N LEU A 122 -9.43 -16.93 -11.58
CA LEU A 122 -8.49 -17.81 -12.26
C LEU A 122 -8.29 -19.09 -11.43
N ASP A 123 -8.58 -20.23 -12.04
CA ASP A 123 -8.24 -21.53 -11.46
C ASP A 123 -6.77 -21.84 -11.74
N GLU A 124 -6.03 -22.17 -10.67
CA GLU A 124 -4.60 -22.43 -10.71
C GLU A 124 -4.27 -23.76 -11.39
N ASN A 125 -5.14 -24.76 -11.23
CA ASN A 125 -4.86 -26.10 -11.73
C ASN A 125 -5.13 -26.21 -13.23
N THR A 126 -6.22 -25.60 -13.67
CA THR A 126 -6.69 -25.71 -15.05
C THR A 126 -6.24 -24.54 -15.92
N GLY A 127 -5.83 -23.42 -15.33
CA GLY A 127 -5.59 -22.16 -16.05
C GLY A 127 -6.85 -21.55 -16.66
N LEU A 128 -8.02 -22.12 -16.38
CA LEU A 128 -9.30 -21.63 -16.87
C LEU A 128 -9.83 -20.54 -15.95
N ILE A 129 -10.70 -19.70 -16.52
CA ILE A 129 -11.38 -18.66 -15.77
C ILE A 129 -12.82 -19.07 -15.48
N ALA A 130 -13.30 -18.72 -14.29
CA ALA A 130 -14.67 -18.86 -13.87
C ALA A 130 -15.21 -17.51 -13.40
N HIS A 131 -16.53 -17.40 -13.27
CA HIS A 131 -17.15 -16.23 -12.64
C HIS A 131 -17.74 -16.59 -11.27
N ARG A 132 -17.77 -15.63 -10.34
CA ARG A 132 -18.52 -15.73 -9.08
C ARG A 132 -19.39 -14.50 -8.88
N TYR A 133 -20.48 -14.67 -8.14
CA TYR A 133 -21.42 -13.59 -7.79
C TYR A 133 -22.01 -12.84 -8.99
N LEU A 134 -22.23 -13.54 -10.12
CA LEU A 134 -22.86 -12.95 -11.31
C LEU A 134 -24.27 -12.39 -11.01
N SER A 135 -24.99 -13.01 -10.08
CA SER A 135 -26.30 -12.53 -9.62
C SER A 135 -26.28 -11.17 -8.93
N LYS A 136 -25.10 -10.68 -8.53
CA LYS A 136 -24.91 -9.34 -7.95
C LYS A 136 -24.64 -8.27 -9.01
N VAL A 137 -24.49 -8.65 -10.28
CA VAL A 137 -24.30 -7.71 -11.39
C VAL A 137 -25.66 -7.13 -11.80
N PRO A 138 -25.84 -5.80 -11.78
CA PRO A 138 -27.02 -5.15 -12.33
C PRO A 138 -27.22 -5.49 -13.81
N LYS A 139 -28.47 -5.51 -14.27
CA LYS A 139 -28.79 -5.83 -15.68
C LYS A 139 -28.14 -4.88 -16.67
N GLU A 140 -27.97 -3.61 -16.30
CA GLU A 140 -27.37 -2.57 -17.14
C GLU A 140 -25.86 -2.78 -17.33
N GLU A 141 -25.17 -3.30 -16.31
CA GLU A 141 -23.72 -3.55 -16.33
C GLU A 141 -23.37 -4.94 -16.87
N TYR A 142 -24.36 -5.83 -16.96
CA TYR A 142 -24.19 -7.20 -17.41
C TYR A 142 -23.54 -7.34 -18.80
N PRO A 143 -23.87 -6.52 -19.82
CA PRO A 143 -23.21 -6.58 -21.12
C PRO A 143 -21.69 -6.35 -21.03
N ILE A 144 -21.26 -5.38 -20.21
CA ILE A 144 -19.84 -5.06 -19.99
C ILE A 144 -19.13 -6.26 -19.36
N PHE A 145 -19.71 -6.82 -18.29
CA PHE A 145 -19.16 -8.00 -17.65
C PHE A 145 -19.06 -9.18 -18.62
N ARG A 146 -20.13 -9.43 -19.39
CA ARG A 146 -20.22 -10.54 -20.34
C ARG A 146 -19.16 -10.43 -21.43
N GLU A 147 -18.97 -9.26 -22.00
CA GLU A 147 -18.00 -9.03 -23.07
C GLU A 147 -16.57 -9.30 -22.59
N VAL A 148 -16.19 -8.69 -21.47
CA VAL A 148 -14.86 -8.88 -20.86
C VAL A 148 -14.64 -10.34 -20.47
N PHE A 149 -15.62 -10.98 -19.82
CA PHE A 149 -15.52 -12.38 -19.42
C PHE A 149 -15.37 -13.31 -20.64
N ASN A 150 -16.18 -13.12 -21.68
CA ASN A 150 -16.13 -13.97 -22.86
C ASN A 150 -14.80 -13.83 -23.61
N LYS A 151 -14.28 -12.60 -23.75
CA LYS A 151 -12.96 -12.34 -24.34
C LYS A 151 -11.86 -13.10 -23.58
N LEU A 152 -11.84 -12.97 -22.24
CA LEU A 152 -10.86 -13.65 -21.40
C LEU A 152 -11.03 -15.18 -21.42
N ASN A 153 -12.25 -15.68 -21.52
CA ASN A 153 -12.55 -17.12 -21.52
C ASN A 153 -12.16 -17.79 -22.84
N GLN A 154 -12.21 -17.06 -23.95
CA GLN A 154 -11.66 -17.54 -25.22
C GLN A 154 -10.13 -17.64 -25.14
N LEU A 155 -9.48 -16.61 -24.60
CA LEU A 155 -8.02 -16.57 -24.43
C LEU A 155 -7.51 -17.67 -23.50
N SER A 156 -8.19 -17.90 -22.36
CA SER A 156 -7.82 -18.98 -21.43
C SER A 156 -7.87 -20.36 -22.09
N LYS A 157 -8.93 -20.64 -22.87
CA LYS A 157 -9.06 -21.91 -23.61
C LYS A 157 -7.99 -22.08 -24.68
N LEU A 158 -7.63 -21.01 -25.39
CA LEU A 158 -6.56 -21.04 -26.39
C LEU A 158 -5.22 -21.36 -25.73
N GLN A 159 -4.92 -20.74 -24.60
CA GLN A 159 -3.68 -21.00 -23.88
C GLN A 159 -3.61 -22.42 -23.32
N VAL A 160 -4.71 -22.93 -22.75
CA VAL A 160 -4.76 -24.31 -22.25
C VAL A 160 -4.53 -25.31 -23.39
N LYS A 161 -5.15 -25.09 -24.56
CA LYS A 161 -4.94 -25.95 -25.74
C LYS A 161 -3.48 -25.99 -26.18
N ILE A 162 -2.83 -24.83 -26.29
CA ILE A 162 -1.41 -24.73 -26.66
C ILE A 162 -0.53 -25.54 -25.69
N ASN A 163 -0.84 -25.50 -24.39
CA ASN A 163 -0.08 -26.23 -23.37
C ASN A 163 -0.32 -27.74 -23.37
N THR A 164 -1.46 -28.23 -23.88
CA THR A 164 -1.76 -29.66 -23.99
C THR A 164 -1.33 -30.30 -25.31
N ASP A 165 -1.11 -29.51 -26.36
CA ASP A 165 -0.75 -29.99 -27.71
C ASP A 165 0.78 -30.03 -27.95
N CYS A 166 1.60 -29.80 -26.92
CA CYS A 166 3.06 -29.93 -26.91
C CYS A 166 3.51 -31.13 -26.07
#